data_AF-A0A3N1ILJ7-F1
#
_entry.id   AF-A0A3N1ILJ7-F1
#
_cell.length_a   1.000
_cell.length_b   1.000
_cell.length_c   1.000
_cell.angle_alpha   90.00
_cell.angle_beta   90.00
_cell.angle_gamma   90.00
#
_symmetry.space_group_name_H-M   'P 1'
#
loop_
_entity.id
_entity.type
_entity.pdbx_description
1 polymer ?
#
loop_
_entity_poly.entity_id
_entity_poly.type
_entity_poly.pdbx_seq_one_letter_code
_entity_poly.pdbx_strand_id
1 'polypeptide(L)'
;MMFRRTAFTVGLLALASSMYSHAEKVEWSQGSGQSDGIVVSDGANNNARTAYLSISSAISVPAIKKTQEEVSTLKRELAEVQRNAEEMKRQLSTQQNQAASGLKDSSANLSKEIDDLKRENQSLKSALDDVKRQQSQTASSGSSNSSNVSREMDGLKRSVEELSRENDKLSSSNDRLSQRLNDMDRSLSSLESKVK
;
A
#
# COMPACT_ATOMS: atom_id res chain seq x y z
N MET A 1 -15.72 -28.88 -12.57
CA MET A 1 -16.34 -28.37 -13.81
C MET A 1 -15.32 -28.45 -14.95
N MET A 2 -15.80 -28.89 -16.11
CA MET A 2 -15.02 -29.39 -17.25
C MET A 2 -14.23 -28.29 -17.98
N PHE A 3 -12.94 -28.52 -18.25
CA PHE A 3 -12.22 -27.87 -19.36
C PHE A 3 -12.19 -28.83 -20.55
N ARG A 4 -12.98 -28.53 -21.58
CA ARG A 4 -12.86 -29.11 -22.92
C ARG A 4 -13.13 -28.02 -23.95
N ARG A 5 -12.39 -28.10 -25.06
CA ARG A 5 -12.49 -27.41 -26.37
C ARG A 5 -11.42 -26.33 -26.58
N THR A 6 -10.63 -26.30 -27.65
CA THR A 6 -10.48 -27.13 -28.86
C THR A 6 -9.22 -26.63 -29.56
N ALA A 7 -8.23 -27.49 -29.73
CA ALA A 7 -7.12 -27.29 -30.65
C ALA A 7 -7.62 -27.67 -32.06
N PHE A 8 -7.71 -26.73 -33.00
CA PHE A 8 -8.00 -27.08 -34.41
C PHE A 8 -7.76 -25.90 -35.38
N THR A 9 -6.51 -25.50 -35.64
CA THR A 9 -6.18 -24.61 -36.79
C THR A 9 -4.70 -24.70 -37.24
N VAL A 10 -4.10 -25.91 -37.31
CA VAL A 10 -2.75 -26.08 -37.90
C VAL A 10 -2.74 -27.12 -39.04
N GLY A 11 -3.92 -27.60 -39.48
CA GLY A 11 -4.05 -28.68 -40.46
C GLY A 11 -4.51 -28.26 -41.86
N LEU A 12 -4.00 -27.16 -42.43
CA LEU A 12 -4.41 -26.73 -43.79
C LEU A 12 -3.30 -26.05 -44.61
N LEU A 13 -2.03 -26.40 -44.38
CA LEU A 13 -0.90 -25.86 -45.15
C LEU A 13 0.19 -26.91 -45.47
N ALA A 14 -0.20 -28.16 -45.71
CA ALA A 14 0.73 -29.26 -46.00
C ALA A 14 0.27 -30.20 -47.12
N LEU A 15 -0.58 -29.74 -48.06
CA LEU A 15 -1.14 -30.59 -49.12
C LEU A 15 -1.14 -29.94 -50.52
N ALA A 16 -0.12 -29.12 -50.82
CA ALA A 16 0.04 -28.50 -52.14
C ALA A 16 1.49 -28.47 -52.65
N SER A 17 2.37 -29.37 -52.17
CA SER A 17 3.79 -29.37 -52.56
C SER A 17 4.31 -30.68 -53.17
N SER A 18 3.44 -31.64 -53.51
CA SER A 18 3.89 -32.96 -53.99
C SER A 18 3.67 -33.26 -55.48
N MET A 19 3.25 -32.31 -56.31
CA MET A 19 3.12 -32.56 -57.75
C MET A 19 3.64 -31.41 -58.59
N TYR A 20 4.95 -31.35 -58.79
CA TYR A 20 5.56 -30.89 -60.04
C TYR A 20 7.04 -31.28 -60.01
N SER A 21 7.32 -32.51 -60.40
CA SER A 21 8.67 -32.98 -60.70
C SER A 21 8.55 -33.92 -61.88
N HIS A 22 8.71 -33.36 -63.07
CA HIS A 22 9.22 -33.97 -64.30
C HIS A 22 9.33 -32.84 -65.33
N ALA A 23 10.41 -32.07 -65.25
CA ALA A 23 10.81 -31.17 -66.32
C ALA A 23 11.78 -31.96 -67.21
N GLU A 24 11.23 -32.58 -68.25
CA GLU A 24 12.03 -33.04 -69.38
C GLU A 24 12.69 -31.83 -70.04
N LYS A 25 13.92 -32.00 -70.50
CA LYS A 25 14.79 -30.93 -71.00
C LYS A 25 14.12 -30.17 -72.16
N VAL A 26 13.58 -28.99 -71.89
CA VAL A 26 13.10 -28.04 -72.91
C VAL A 26 14.26 -27.12 -73.26
N GLU A 27 14.84 -27.32 -74.44
CA GLU A 27 15.80 -26.38 -75.03
C GLU A 27 15.05 -25.20 -75.64
N TRP A 28 15.30 -24.01 -75.08
CA TRP A 28 14.78 -22.75 -75.60
C TRP A 28 15.73 -22.22 -76.67
N SER A 29 15.27 -22.24 -77.92
CA SER A 29 15.91 -21.55 -79.04
C SER A 29 15.45 -20.09 -79.04
N GLN A 30 16.35 -19.15 -78.74
CA GLN A 30 16.09 -17.72 -78.91
C GLN A 30 16.02 -17.36 -80.41
N GLY A 31 14.82 -17.34 -80.96
CA GLY A 31 14.52 -16.72 -82.24
C GLY A 31 14.25 -15.23 -82.06
N SER A 32 15.09 -14.38 -82.65
CA SER A 32 14.86 -12.93 -82.71
C SER A 32 13.71 -12.63 -83.67
N GLY A 33 12.48 -12.63 -83.17
CA GLY A 33 11.28 -12.27 -83.93
C GLY A 33 10.03 -12.72 -83.19
N GLN A 34 9.06 -11.81 -83.01
CA GLN A 34 7.82 -12.01 -82.25
C GLN A 34 7.03 -13.26 -82.67
N SER A 35 7.27 -14.40 -82.03
CA SER A 35 6.30 -15.45 -81.65
C SER A 35 7.05 -16.74 -81.28
N ASP A 36 6.97 -17.13 -80.00
CA ASP A 36 7.40 -18.47 -79.57
C ASP A 36 6.33 -19.49 -80.00
N GLY A 37 6.63 -20.27 -81.03
CA GLY A 37 5.78 -21.36 -81.50
C GLY A 37 6.33 -22.72 -81.07
N ILE A 38 5.52 -23.55 -80.41
CA ILE A 38 5.86 -24.95 -80.15
C ILE A 38 5.64 -25.73 -81.45
N VAL A 39 6.71 -26.31 -82.01
CA VAL A 39 6.64 -27.18 -83.19
C VAL A 39 6.47 -28.63 -82.73
N VAL A 40 5.30 -29.22 -82.98
CA VAL A 40 5.07 -30.66 -82.79
C VAL A 40 5.17 -31.34 -84.16
N SER A 41 6.18 -32.21 -84.33
CA SER A 41 6.36 -33.00 -85.54
C SER A 41 5.89 -34.43 -85.28
N ASP A 42 4.81 -34.87 -85.93
CA ASP A 42 4.42 -36.28 -85.95
C ASP A 42 5.16 -36.97 -87.11
N GLY A 43 5.98 -37.97 -86.78
CA GLY A 43 7.04 -38.53 -87.62
C GLY A 43 6.60 -39.43 -88.78
N ALA A 44 5.37 -39.32 -89.30
CA ALA A 44 4.89 -40.23 -90.34
C ALA A 44 4.20 -39.59 -91.56
N ASN A 45 4.08 -38.26 -91.63
CA ASN A 45 3.51 -37.61 -92.81
C ASN A 45 4.05 -36.18 -92.95
N ASN A 46 4.58 -35.82 -94.11
CA ASN A 46 5.25 -34.53 -94.41
C ASN A 46 4.31 -33.31 -94.39
N ASN A 47 3.21 -33.37 -93.66
CA ASN A 47 2.32 -32.23 -93.41
C ASN A 47 2.58 -31.72 -91.99
N ALA A 48 3.60 -30.87 -91.84
CA ALA A 48 3.78 -30.06 -90.65
C ALA A 48 2.56 -29.13 -90.51
N ARG A 49 1.59 -29.52 -89.66
CA ARG A 49 0.46 -28.65 -89.32
C ARG A 49 0.94 -27.67 -88.26
N THR A 50 1.33 -26.47 -88.68
CA THR A 50 1.64 -25.37 -87.78
C THR A 50 0.33 -24.90 -87.12
N ALA A 51 0.11 -25.30 -85.87
CA ALA A 51 -0.99 -24.76 -85.07
C ALA A 51 -0.54 -23.45 -84.40
N TYR A 52 -1.16 -22.34 -84.78
CA TYR A 52 -0.97 -21.05 -84.11
C TYR A 52 -1.89 -20.99 -82.89
N LEU A 53 -1.33 -21.16 -81.70
CA LEU A 53 -2.01 -20.87 -80.44
C LEU A 53 -1.83 -19.38 -80.14
N SER A 54 -2.84 -18.56 -80.45
CA SER A 54 -2.90 -17.18 -79.95
C SER A 54 -3.17 -17.19 -78.46
N ILE A 55 -2.13 -16.94 -77.65
CA ILE A 55 -2.26 -16.74 -76.20
C ILE A 55 -2.91 -15.36 -75.98
N SER A 56 -4.24 -15.28 -76.09
CA SER A 56 -5.00 -14.02 -75.93
C SER A 56 -5.04 -13.48 -74.48
N SER A 57 -4.31 -14.08 -73.55
CA SER A 57 -4.10 -13.57 -72.19
C SER A 57 -2.67 -13.86 -71.72
N ALA A 58 -1.68 -13.39 -72.48
CA ALA A 58 -0.30 -13.42 -72.00
C ALA A 58 -0.17 -12.50 -70.79
N ILE A 59 0.04 -13.08 -69.60
CA ILE A 59 0.43 -12.32 -68.40
C ILE A 59 1.72 -11.59 -68.74
N SER A 60 1.68 -10.25 -68.73
CA SER A 60 2.80 -9.41 -69.11
C SER A 60 3.96 -9.57 -68.11
N VAL A 61 5.18 -9.86 -68.59
CA VAL A 61 6.40 -10.02 -67.77
C VAL A 61 6.63 -8.84 -66.80
N PRO A 62 6.44 -7.57 -67.20
CA PRO A 62 6.45 -6.43 -66.27
C PRO A 62 5.49 -6.54 -65.07
N ALA A 63 4.30 -7.10 -65.26
CA ALA A 63 3.33 -7.29 -64.18
C ALA A 63 3.80 -8.38 -63.19
N ILE A 64 4.45 -9.44 -63.71
CA ILE A 64 5.08 -10.48 -62.87
C ILE A 64 6.22 -9.88 -62.04
N LYS A 65 7.06 -9.04 -62.64
CA LYS A 65 8.16 -8.39 -61.91
C LYS A 65 7.66 -7.44 -60.82
N LYS A 66 6.64 -6.62 -61.14
CA LYS A 66 6.01 -5.70 -60.17
C LYS A 66 5.41 -6.46 -58.98
N THR A 67 4.67 -7.53 -59.25
CA THR A 67 4.09 -8.38 -58.18
C THR A 67 5.16 -9.09 -57.35
N GLN A 68 6.29 -9.50 -57.95
CA GLN A 68 7.42 -10.06 -57.21
C GLN A 68 8.07 -9.04 -56.27
N GLU A 69 8.20 -7.79 -56.69
CA GLU A 69 8.70 -6.68 -55.85
C GLU A 69 7.74 -6.40 -54.70
N GLU A 70 6.43 -6.32 -54.96
CA GLU A 70 5.39 -6.16 -53.93
C GLU A 70 5.43 -7.29 -52.90
N VAL A 71 5.53 -8.56 -53.32
CA VAL A 71 5.67 -9.70 -52.40
C VAL A 71 6.93 -9.59 -51.55
N SER A 72 8.03 -9.10 -52.11
CA SER A 72 9.29 -8.92 -51.37
C SER A 72 9.18 -7.81 -50.32
N THR A 73 8.48 -6.71 -50.66
CA THR A 73 8.18 -5.62 -49.73
C THR A 73 7.25 -6.08 -48.61
N LEU A 74 6.14 -6.75 -48.95
CA LEU A 74 5.20 -7.29 -47.97
C LEU A 74 5.86 -8.29 -47.01
N LYS A 75 6.80 -9.11 -47.48
CA LYS A 75 7.57 -10.01 -46.60
C LYS A 75 8.43 -9.25 -45.58
N ARG A 76 9.02 -8.12 -45.99
CA ARG A 76 9.81 -7.27 -45.07
C ARG A 76 8.91 -6.59 -44.04
N GLU A 77 7.80 -6.02 -44.49
CA GLU A 77 6.81 -5.39 -43.59
C GLU A 77 6.23 -6.40 -42.60
N LEU A 78 5.90 -7.61 -43.04
CA LEU A 78 5.43 -8.67 -42.15
C LEU A 78 6.46 -9.02 -41.08
N ALA A 79 7.74 -9.14 -41.45
CA ALA A 79 8.81 -9.41 -40.50
C ALA A 79 9.02 -8.26 -39.50
N GLU A 80 8.84 -7.01 -39.94
CA GLU A 80 8.90 -5.84 -39.07
C GLU A 80 7.72 -5.78 -38.09
N VAL A 81 6.49 -6.01 -38.57
CA VAL A 81 5.29 -6.10 -37.72
C VAL A 81 5.43 -7.21 -36.69
N GLN A 82 5.99 -8.37 -37.06
CA GLN A 82 6.25 -9.47 -36.11
C GLN A 82 7.27 -9.06 -35.03
N ARG A 83 8.35 -8.36 -35.40
CA ARG A 83 9.31 -7.85 -34.41
C ARG A 83 8.68 -6.84 -33.48
N ASN A 84 7.90 -5.91 -34.01
CA ASN A 84 7.20 -4.89 -33.22
C ASN A 84 6.18 -5.53 -32.26
N ALA A 85 5.46 -6.57 -32.70
CA ALA A 85 4.53 -7.30 -31.85
C ALA A 85 5.24 -8.00 -30.67
N GLU A 86 6.37 -8.64 -30.91
CA GLU A 86 7.17 -9.26 -29.84
C GLU A 86 7.78 -8.23 -28.89
N GLU A 87 8.21 -7.08 -29.40
CA GLU A 87 8.72 -5.99 -28.57
C GLU A 87 7.62 -5.39 -27.68
N MET A 88 6.45 -5.09 -28.25
CA MET A 88 5.30 -4.63 -27.46
C MET A 88 4.88 -5.63 -26.38
N LYS A 89 4.93 -6.93 -26.68
CA LYS A 89 4.64 -7.99 -25.70
C LYS A 89 5.64 -7.99 -24.55
N ARG A 90 6.94 -7.80 -24.83
CA ARG A 90 7.98 -7.67 -23.79
C ARG A 90 7.79 -6.42 -22.94
N GLN A 91 7.46 -5.29 -23.55
CA GLN A 91 7.19 -4.04 -22.85
C GLN A 91 5.97 -4.17 -21.93
N LEU A 92 4.88 -4.75 -22.45
CA LEU A 92 3.66 -5.00 -21.67
C LEU A 92 3.95 -5.90 -20.46
N SER A 93 4.70 -6.98 -20.66
CA SER A 93 5.07 -7.88 -19.55
C SER A 93 5.93 -7.17 -18.51
N THR A 94 6.86 -6.33 -18.94
CA THR A 94 7.73 -5.56 -18.04
C THR A 94 6.91 -4.56 -17.22
N GLN A 95 6.04 -3.78 -17.88
CA GLN A 95 5.16 -2.82 -17.22
C GLN A 95 4.20 -3.51 -16.25
N GLN A 96 3.61 -4.64 -16.65
CA GLN A 96 2.72 -5.41 -15.80
C GLN A 96 3.45 -5.92 -14.54
N ASN A 97 4.67 -6.43 -14.69
CA ASN A 97 5.45 -6.91 -13.55
C ASN A 97 5.85 -5.77 -12.61
N GLN A 98 6.31 -4.64 -13.15
CA GLN A 98 6.69 -3.46 -12.36
C GLN A 98 5.49 -2.86 -11.61
N ALA A 99 4.33 -2.76 -12.27
CA ALA A 99 3.11 -2.28 -11.64
C ALA A 99 2.63 -3.25 -10.55
N ALA A 100 2.65 -4.56 -10.82
CA ALA A 100 2.25 -5.57 -9.85
C ALA A 100 3.18 -5.60 -8.63
N SER A 101 4.50 -5.52 -8.83
CA SER A 101 5.45 -5.48 -7.72
C SER A 101 5.33 -4.18 -6.93
N GLY A 102 5.24 -3.03 -7.61
CA GLY A 102 5.10 -1.73 -6.94
C GLY A 102 3.81 -1.62 -6.11
N LEU A 103 2.68 -2.12 -6.64
CA LEU A 103 1.43 -2.19 -5.89
C LEU A 103 1.51 -3.16 -4.71
N LYS A 104 2.16 -4.31 -4.88
CA LYS A 104 2.35 -5.28 -3.80
C LYS A 104 3.18 -4.70 -2.66
N ASP A 105 4.29 -4.05 -2.99
CA ASP A 105 5.19 -3.45 -1.99
C ASP A 105 4.50 -2.29 -1.27
N SER A 106 3.79 -1.43 -2.01
CA SER A 106 2.99 -0.35 -1.42
C SER A 106 1.90 -0.88 -0.48
N SER A 107 1.18 -1.92 -0.91
CA SER A 107 0.15 -2.57 -0.07
C SER A 107 0.75 -3.20 1.20
N ALA A 108 1.93 -3.80 1.12
CA ALA A 108 2.60 -4.38 2.29
C ALA A 108 3.05 -3.29 3.27
N ASN A 109 3.58 -2.18 2.76
CA ASN A 109 3.98 -1.04 3.58
C ASN A 109 2.78 -0.40 4.28
N LEU A 110 1.69 -0.15 3.55
CA LEU A 110 0.45 0.38 4.14
C LEU A 110 -0.13 -0.56 5.19
N SER A 111 -0.09 -1.88 4.96
CA SER A 111 -0.54 -2.85 5.96
C SER A 111 0.28 -2.77 7.24
N LYS A 112 1.60 -2.61 7.12
CA LYS A 112 2.49 -2.46 8.28
C LYS A 112 2.20 -1.16 9.04
N GLU A 113 2.03 -0.05 8.32
CA GLU A 113 1.70 1.25 8.92
C GLU A 113 0.37 1.20 9.66
N ILE A 114 -0.65 0.53 9.11
CA ILE A 114 -1.93 0.30 9.78
C ILE A 114 -1.75 -0.49 11.09
N ASP A 115 -0.95 -1.55 11.08
CA ASP A 115 -0.70 -2.36 12.27
C ASP A 115 0.06 -1.57 13.35
N ASP A 116 1.04 -0.77 12.95
CA ASP A 116 1.80 0.11 13.86
C ASP A 116 0.88 1.17 14.48
N LEU A 117 0.07 1.86 13.67
CA LEU A 117 -0.94 2.83 14.15
C LEU A 117 -1.97 2.19 15.09
N LYS A 118 -2.37 0.93 14.83
CA LYS A 118 -3.29 0.20 15.70
C LYS A 118 -2.68 -0.08 17.08
N ARG A 119 -1.40 -0.45 17.13
CA ARG A 119 -0.67 -0.66 18.39
C ARG A 119 -0.52 0.65 19.16
N GLU A 120 -0.16 1.73 18.47
CA GLU A 120 -0.06 3.06 19.08
C GLU A 120 -1.40 3.49 19.68
N ASN A 121 -2.50 3.34 18.94
CA ASN A 121 -3.84 3.65 19.43
C ASN A 121 -4.22 2.85 20.70
N GLN A 122 -3.85 1.57 20.75
CA GLN A 122 -4.08 0.74 21.95
C GLN A 122 -3.25 1.24 23.14
N SER A 123 -1.97 1.57 22.92
CA SER A 123 -1.10 2.12 23.95
C SER A 123 -1.63 3.45 24.49
N LEU A 124 -2.08 4.35 23.61
CA LEU A 124 -2.66 5.64 24.00
C LEU A 124 -3.95 5.47 24.80
N LYS A 125 -4.80 4.50 24.44
CA LYS A 125 -6.01 4.17 25.23
C LYS A 125 -5.66 3.70 26.63
N SER A 126 -4.69 2.79 26.77
CA SER A 126 -4.24 2.33 28.08
C SER A 126 -3.66 3.47 28.93
N ALA A 127 -2.80 4.31 28.34
CA ALA A 127 -2.25 5.47 29.03
C ALA A 127 -3.36 6.45 29.48
N LEU A 128 -4.38 6.68 28.65
CA LEU A 128 -5.52 7.52 29.01
C LEU A 128 -6.32 6.95 30.19
N ASP A 129 -6.55 5.64 30.21
CA ASP A 129 -7.25 4.97 31.30
C ASP A 129 -6.46 5.03 32.61
N ASP A 130 -5.14 4.89 32.55
CA ASP A 130 -4.26 5.03 33.71
C ASP A 130 -4.28 6.46 34.27
N VAL A 131 -4.20 7.47 33.41
CA VAL A 131 -4.33 8.88 33.82
C VAL A 131 -5.68 9.15 34.49
N LYS A 132 -6.78 8.64 33.94
CA LYS A 132 -8.12 8.78 34.56
C LYS A 132 -8.19 8.14 35.95
N ARG A 133 -7.56 6.97 36.12
CA ARG A 133 -7.47 6.30 37.43
C ARG A 133 -6.67 7.13 38.42
N GLN A 134 -5.50 7.61 38.02
CA GLN A 134 -4.65 8.47 38.86
C GLN A 134 -5.37 9.77 39.25
N GLN A 135 -6.09 10.40 38.32
CA GLN A 135 -6.88 11.60 38.59
C GLN A 135 -7.96 11.32 39.63
N SER A 136 -8.67 10.20 39.49
CA SER A 136 -9.72 9.79 40.43
C SER A 136 -9.17 9.49 41.82
N GLN A 137 -8.03 8.80 41.89
CA GLN A 137 -7.32 8.54 43.15
C GLN A 137 -6.89 9.85 43.81
N THR A 138 -6.24 10.74 43.08
CA THR A 138 -5.78 12.03 43.59
C THR A 138 -6.93 12.88 44.11
N ALA A 139 -8.06 12.92 43.38
CA ALA A 139 -9.25 13.63 43.81
C ALA A 139 -9.81 13.06 45.13
N SER A 140 -9.89 11.73 45.25
CA SER A 140 -10.40 11.07 46.45
C SER A 140 -9.49 11.28 47.68
N SER A 141 -8.17 11.16 47.50
CA SER A 141 -7.18 11.38 48.56
C SER A 141 -7.13 12.86 48.96
N GLY A 142 -7.20 13.79 48.00
CA GLY A 142 -7.25 15.22 48.27
C GLY A 142 -8.48 15.62 49.09
N SER A 143 -9.65 15.10 48.72
CA SER A 143 -10.89 15.33 49.47
C SER A 143 -10.82 14.79 50.90
N SER A 144 -10.33 13.55 51.05
CA SER A 144 -10.18 12.91 52.35
C SER A 144 -9.21 13.68 53.26
N ASN A 145 -8.03 14.04 52.74
CA ASN A 145 -7.03 14.81 53.48
C ASN A 145 -7.56 16.18 53.88
N SER A 146 -8.24 16.88 52.98
CA SER A 146 -8.87 18.18 53.30
C SER A 146 -9.87 18.04 54.44
N SER A 147 -10.73 17.01 54.42
CA SER A 147 -11.69 16.77 55.50
C SER A 147 -11.03 16.43 56.84
N ASN A 148 -9.92 15.68 56.82
CA ASN A 148 -9.17 15.33 58.02
C ASN A 148 -8.49 16.55 58.62
N VAL A 149 -7.81 17.35 57.80
CA VAL A 149 -7.16 18.61 58.23
C VAL A 149 -8.19 19.58 58.81
N SER A 150 -9.38 19.69 58.19
CA SER A 150 -10.46 20.52 58.74
C SER A 150 -10.89 20.06 60.14
N ARG A 151 -11.05 18.76 60.35
CA ARG A 151 -11.43 18.19 61.66
C ARG A 151 -10.34 18.39 62.71
N GLU A 152 -9.08 18.21 62.33
CA GLU A 152 -7.94 18.46 63.22
C GLU A 152 -7.87 19.94 63.61
N MET A 153 -8.08 20.85 62.65
CA MET A 153 -8.11 22.29 62.90
C MET A 153 -9.25 22.68 63.86
N ASP A 154 -10.45 22.14 63.65
CA ASP A 154 -11.58 22.34 64.56
C ASP A 154 -11.28 21.80 65.97
N GLY A 155 -10.63 20.65 66.06
CA GLY A 155 -10.18 20.06 67.33
C GLY A 155 -9.18 20.96 68.06
N LEU A 156 -8.13 21.39 67.36
CA LEU A 156 -7.11 22.30 67.90
C LEU A 156 -7.72 23.62 68.36
N LYS A 157 -8.65 24.19 67.59
CA LYS A 157 -9.35 25.42 67.96
C LYS A 157 -10.09 25.26 69.29
N ARG A 158 -10.80 24.15 69.49
CA ARG A 158 -11.46 23.85 70.77
C ARG A 158 -10.47 23.71 71.93
N SER A 159 -9.35 23.02 71.71
CA SER A 159 -8.30 22.88 72.72
C SER A 159 -7.68 24.23 73.10
N VAL A 160 -7.46 25.12 72.13
CA VAL A 160 -6.98 26.49 72.38
C VAL A 160 -7.99 27.29 73.21
N GLU A 161 -9.28 27.21 72.87
CA GLU A 161 -10.35 27.87 73.64
C GLU A 161 -10.43 27.35 75.08
N GLU A 162 -10.26 26.04 75.28
CA GLU A 162 -10.26 25.42 76.60
C GLU A 162 -9.06 25.86 77.45
N LEU A 163 -7.85 25.79 76.88
CA LEU A 163 -6.63 26.27 77.54
C LEU A 163 -6.72 27.77 77.89
N SER A 164 -7.32 28.59 77.03
CA SER A 164 -7.54 30.02 77.33
C SER A 164 -8.44 30.19 78.55
N ARG A 165 -9.55 29.44 78.63
CA ARG A 165 -10.47 29.50 79.79
C ARG A 165 -9.80 29.01 81.07
N GLU A 166 -8.98 27.97 80.98
CA GLU A 166 -8.22 27.46 82.12
C GLU A 166 -7.19 28.49 82.60
N ASN A 167 -6.48 29.13 81.68
CA ASN A 167 -5.55 30.21 82.00
C ASN A 167 -6.25 31.39 82.69
N ASP A 168 -7.43 31.80 82.23
CA ASP A 168 -8.22 32.87 82.87
C ASP A 168 -8.63 32.51 84.30
N LYS A 169 -9.01 31.25 84.54
CA LYS A 169 -9.35 30.73 85.88
C LYS A 169 -8.13 30.72 86.80
N LEU A 170 -6.97 30.27 86.29
CA LEU A 170 -5.71 30.25 87.03
C LEU A 170 -5.26 31.67 87.38
N SER A 171 -5.33 32.59 86.42
CA SER A 171 -5.04 34.02 86.64
C SER A 171 -5.90 34.60 87.76
N SER A 172 -7.22 34.37 87.69
CA SER A 172 -8.16 34.81 88.73
C SER A 172 -7.88 34.18 90.11
N SER A 173 -7.43 32.92 90.14
CA SER A 173 -7.04 32.25 91.38
C SER A 173 -5.76 32.86 91.97
N ASN A 174 -4.79 33.17 91.12
CA ASN A 174 -3.53 33.80 91.51
C ASN A 174 -3.75 35.20 92.07
N ASP A 175 -4.64 36.00 91.47
CA ASP A 175 -5.01 37.33 91.97
C ASP A 175 -5.62 37.23 93.38
N ARG A 176 -6.53 36.27 93.61
CA ARG A 176 -7.14 36.03 94.92
C ARG A 176 -6.13 35.60 95.97
N LEU A 177 -5.19 34.71 95.61
CA LEU A 177 -4.12 34.28 96.51
C LEU A 177 -3.20 35.44 96.87
N SER A 178 -2.83 36.25 95.87
CA SER A 178 -2.02 37.46 96.07
C SER A 178 -2.72 38.44 97.02
N GLN A 179 -4.03 38.63 96.87
CA GLN A 179 -4.81 39.46 97.80
C GLN A 179 -4.80 38.90 99.22
N ARG A 180 -5.02 37.59 99.40
CA ARG A 180 -4.97 36.96 100.73
C ARG A 180 -3.60 37.06 101.39
N LEU A 181 -2.51 36.91 100.62
CA LEU A 181 -1.14 37.12 101.12
C LEU A 181 -0.96 38.55 101.65
N ASN A 182 -1.36 39.55 100.86
CA ASN A 182 -1.31 40.96 101.29
C ASN A 182 -2.13 41.22 102.56
N ASP A 183 -3.32 40.63 102.68
CA ASP A 183 -4.16 40.76 103.87
C ASP A 183 -3.54 40.07 105.10
N MET A 184 -2.88 38.92 104.92
CA MET A 184 -2.13 38.25 105.98
C MET A 184 -0.91 39.07 106.42
N ASP A 185 -0.13 39.63 105.49
CA ASP A 185 1.02 40.48 105.80
C ASP A 185 0.61 41.73 106.60
N ARG A 186 -0.51 42.35 106.24
CA ARG A 186 -1.10 43.46 107.02
C ARG A 186 -1.51 43.02 108.42
N SER A 187 -2.13 41.85 108.54
CA SER A 187 -2.57 41.30 109.82
C SER A 187 -1.39 40.97 110.72
N LEU A 188 -0.33 40.38 110.18
CA LEU A 188 0.94 40.13 110.87
C LEU A 188 1.58 41.43 111.34
N SER A 189 1.72 42.41 110.46
CA SER A 189 2.27 43.74 110.81
C SER A 189 1.50 44.40 111.97
N SER A 190 0.16 44.28 111.96
CA SER A 190 -0.67 44.79 113.06
C SER A 190 -0.55 43.99 114.36
N LEU A 191 -0.28 42.68 114.29
CA LEU A 191 -0.04 41.87 115.48
C LEU A 191 1.35 42.18 116.07
N GLU A 192 2.37 42.28 115.24
CA GLU A 192 3.72 42.66 115.65
C GLU A 192 3.76 44.03 116.33
N SER A 193 2.98 45.01 115.83
CA SER A 193 2.89 46.33 116.48
C SER A 193 2.16 46.32 117.83
N LYS A 194 1.31 45.32 118.09
CA LYS A 194 0.63 45.14 119.38
C LYS A 194 1.47 44.40 120.43
N VAL A 195 2.46 43.63 119.98
CA VAL A 195 3.35 42.85 120.85
C VAL A 195 4.57 43.66 121.30
N LYS A 196 4.93 44.73 120.57
CA LYS A 196 5.94 45.72 120.95
C LYS A 196 5.36 46.78 121.88
#